data_AF-A0ABD3YCZ2-F1
#
_entry.id   AF-A0ABD3YCZ2-F1
#
_cell.length_a   1.000
_cell.length_b   1.000
_cell.length_c   1.000
_cell.angle_alpha   90.00
_cell.angle_beta   90.00
_cell.angle_gamma   90.00
#
_symmetry.space_group_name_H-M   'P 1'
#
loop_
_entity.id
_entity.type
_entity.pdbx_description
1 polymer ?
#
loop_
_entity_poly.entity_id
_entity_poly.type
_entity_poly.pdbx_seq_one_letter_code
_entity_poly.pdbx_strand_id
1 'polypeptide(L)'
;MFKQLILLCALSMPLVSYAATAPFSGEISTQALLSDYDKFNEQYKVFTPTAQDIALMQKLAGKELIVLFGTWCHDSEREVPKLIKLLDASKVQLASIDYVAVGYNKQDDAGIAEAHDLQYTPTFIVKQNGKELVRVIEKPTGTLAQDLTQDL
;
A
#
# COMPACT_ATOMS: atom_id res chain seq x y z
N MET A 1 -18.16 37.09 -63.64
CA MET A 1 -17.11 37.74 -62.82
C MET A 1 -17.22 37.16 -61.41
N PHE A 2 -16.56 36.02 -61.17
CA PHE A 2 -15.29 35.89 -60.46
C PHE A 2 -15.38 36.10 -58.94
N LYS A 3 -15.28 34.97 -58.21
CA LYS A 3 -14.69 34.73 -56.87
C LYS A 3 -15.25 35.56 -55.70
N GLN A 4 -15.49 34.99 -54.52
CA GLN A 4 -14.50 34.28 -53.72
C GLN A 4 -15.18 33.25 -52.79
N LEU A 5 -14.62 32.03 -52.79
CA LEU A 5 -14.93 30.96 -51.87
C LEU A 5 -14.08 31.18 -50.61
N ILE A 6 -14.70 31.47 -49.47
CA ILE A 6 -14.02 31.53 -48.18
C ILE A 6 -14.02 30.11 -47.61
N LEU A 7 -12.87 29.43 -47.69
CA LEU A 7 -12.63 28.15 -47.02
C LEU A 7 -12.04 28.42 -45.64
N LEU A 8 -12.89 28.56 -44.62
CA LEU A 8 -12.45 28.50 -43.22
C LEU A 8 -12.31 27.02 -42.84
N CYS A 9 -11.09 26.48 -42.98
CA CYS A 9 -10.73 25.22 -42.34
C CYS A 9 -10.59 25.46 -40.83
N ALA A 10 -11.67 25.25 -40.08
CA ALA A 10 -11.60 25.11 -38.63
C ALA A 10 -10.90 23.78 -38.31
N LEU A 11 -9.59 23.83 -38.04
CA LEU A 11 -8.84 22.75 -37.43
C LEU A 11 -9.37 22.52 -36.01
N SER A 12 -10.37 21.66 -35.87
CA SER A 12 -10.79 21.13 -34.59
C SER A 12 -9.72 20.17 -34.09
N MET A 13 -8.78 20.67 -33.29
CA MET A 13 -7.92 19.79 -32.50
C MET A 13 -8.78 19.17 -31.39
N PRO A 14 -8.87 17.83 -31.31
CA PRO A 14 -9.50 17.21 -30.15
C PRO A 14 -8.62 17.48 -28.92
N LEU A 15 -9.19 18.14 -27.92
CA LEU A 15 -8.61 18.22 -26.59
C LEU A 15 -8.60 16.80 -26.01
N VAL A 16 -7.48 16.11 -26.10
CA VAL A 16 -7.25 14.88 -25.35
C VAL A 16 -7.05 15.30 -23.89
N SER A 17 -8.10 15.19 -23.09
CA SER A 17 -8.01 15.33 -21.64
C SER A 17 -7.24 14.13 -21.09
N TYR A 18 -5.95 14.32 -20.81
CA TYR A 18 -5.22 13.43 -19.91
C TYR A 18 -5.67 13.73 -18.48
N ALA A 19 -6.86 13.25 -18.09
CA ALA A 19 -7.15 13.12 -16.68
C ALA A 19 -6.23 12.03 -16.14
N ALA A 20 -5.17 12.42 -15.42
CA ALA A 20 -4.40 11.47 -14.65
C ALA A 20 -5.38 10.78 -13.68
N THR A 21 -5.65 9.49 -13.92
CA THR A 21 -6.48 8.69 -13.02
C THR A 21 -5.83 8.72 -11.65
N ALA A 22 -6.56 9.23 -10.65
CA ALA A 22 -6.09 9.23 -9.27
C ALA A 22 -5.73 7.79 -8.85
N PRO A 23 -4.72 7.59 -8.01
CA PRO A 23 -4.39 6.27 -7.51
C PRO A 23 -5.55 5.71 -6.69
N PHE A 24 -5.67 4.38 -6.69
CA PHE A 24 -6.67 3.70 -5.88
C PHE A 24 -6.54 4.07 -4.41
N SER A 25 -7.69 4.22 -3.74
CA SER A 25 -7.79 4.50 -2.32
C SER A 25 -8.96 3.75 -1.70
N GLY A 26 -8.75 3.25 -0.48
CA GLY A 26 -9.68 2.39 0.26
C GLY A 26 -9.07 1.04 0.61
N GLU A 27 -9.86 0.19 1.24
CA GLU A 27 -9.47 -1.18 1.55
C GLU A 27 -9.25 -2.04 0.29
N ILE A 28 -8.23 -2.89 0.32
CA ILE A 28 -7.89 -3.78 -0.80
C ILE A 28 -7.41 -5.14 -0.29
N SER A 29 -7.85 -6.22 -0.95
CA SER A 29 -7.34 -7.56 -0.64
C SER A 29 -5.91 -7.75 -1.16
N THR A 30 -5.11 -8.59 -0.48
CA THR A 30 -3.77 -8.94 -0.96
C THR A 30 -3.80 -9.59 -2.34
N GLN A 31 -4.85 -10.38 -2.65
CA GLN A 31 -5.04 -10.97 -3.97
C GLN A 31 -5.20 -9.90 -5.06
N ALA A 32 -6.05 -8.90 -4.84
CA ALA A 32 -6.23 -7.79 -5.78
C ALA A 32 -4.93 -6.97 -5.90
N LEU A 33 -4.29 -6.65 -4.77
CA LEU A 33 -3.03 -5.90 -4.77
C LEU A 33 -1.92 -6.61 -5.57
N LEU A 34 -1.74 -7.92 -5.38
CA LEU A 34 -0.71 -8.70 -6.07
C LEU A 34 -1.10 -9.09 -7.51
N SER A 35 -2.38 -9.00 -7.86
CA SER A 35 -2.88 -9.20 -9.23
C SER A 35 -2.71 -7.94 -10.07
N ASP A 36 -3.10 -6.79 -9.53
CA ASP A 36 -3.32 -5.57 -10.31
C ASP A 36 -2.10 -4.65 -10.33
N TYR A 37 -1.12 -4.89 -9.45
CA TYR A 37 0.09 -4.06 -9.31
C TYR A 37 1.36 -4.91 -9.46
N ASP A 38 1.91 -4.94 -10.68
CA ASP A 38 3.07 -5.77 -11.04
C ASP A 38 4.26 -5.61 -10.09
N LYS A 39 4.61 -4.38 -9.71
CA LYS A 39 5.75 -4.14 -8.82
C LYS A 39 5.55 -4.75 -7.43
N PHE A 40 4.34 -4.74 -6.89
CA PHE A 40 4.04 -5.39 -5.61
C PHE A 40 4.20 -6.91 -5.75
N ASN A 41 3.68 -7.48 -6.83
CA ASN A 41 3.81 -8.90 -7.14
C ASN A 41 5.27 -9.34 -7.33
N GLU A 42 6.06 -8.54 -8.05
CA GLU A 42 7.49 -8.78 -8.25
C GLU A 42 8.23 -8.81 -6.92
N GLN A 43 8.02 -7.81 -6.06
CA GLN A 43 8.65 -7.77 -4.73
C GLN A 43 8.21 -8.95 -3.85
N TYR A 44 6.94 -9.37 -3.91
CA TYR A 44 6.44 -10.56 -3.21
C TYR A 44 7.11 -11.86 -3.70
N LYS A 45 7.36 -11.98 -5.00
CA LYS A 45 7.99 -13.16 -5.60
C LYS A 45 9.46 -13.28 -5.27
N VAL A 46 10.21 -12.17 -5.29
CA VAL A 46 11.66 -12.18 -5.05
C VAL A 46 12.03 -12.23 -3.58
N PHE A 47 11.17 -11.73 -2.69
CA PHE A 47 11.45 -11.75 -1.26
C PHE A 47 11.27 -13.15 -0.67
N THR A 48 12.27 -13.60 0.09
CA THR A 48 12.26 -14.88 0.80
C THR A 48 12.55 -14.62 2.28
N PRO A 49 11.56 -14.78 3.19
CA PRO A 49 11.78 -14.68 4.62
C PRO A 49 12.81 -15.68 5.14
N THR A 50 13.61 -15.28 6.11
CA THR A 50 14.48 -16.21 6.83
C THR A 50 13.67 -17.01 7.86
N ALA A 51 14.22 -18.12 8.35
CA ALA A 51 13.62 -18.87 9.46
C ALA A 51 13.50 -18.01 10.73
N GLN A 52 14.44 -17.08 10.95
CA GLN A 52 14.39 -16.13 12.06
C GLN A 52 13.22 -15.16 11.89
N ASP A 53 13.01 -14.61 10.69
CA ASP A 53 11.86 -13.73 10.42
C ASP A 53 10.54 -14.47 10.69
N ILE A 54 10.41 -15.71 10.19
CA ILE A 54 9.22 -16.54 10.39
C ILE A 54 8.95 -16.79 11.89
N ALA A 55 10.00 -17.04 12.68
CA ALA A 55 9.87 -17.24 14.12
C ALA A 55 9.46 -15.95 14.84
N LEU A 56 10.01 -14.79 14.45
CA LEU A 56 9.64 -13.49 15.01
C LEU A 56 8.17 -13.18 14.75
N MET A 57 7.68 -13.42 13.54
CA MET A 57 6.28 -13.14 13.16
C MET A 57 5.25 -13.82 14.07
N GLN A 58 5.59 -14.95 14.73
CA GLN A 58 4.70 -15.62 15.67
C GLN A 58 4.31 -14.73 16.87
N LYS A 59 5.13 -13.74 17.22
CA LYS A 59 4.82 -12.75 18.27
C LYS A 59 3.57 -11.91 17.95
N LEU A 60 3.15 -11.86 16.68
CA LEU A 60 1.93 -11.15 16.28
C LEU A 60 0.63 -11.93 16.55
N ALA A 61 0.71 -13.17 17.06
CA ALA A 61 -0.48 -13.96 17.33
C ALA A 61 -1.51 -13.22 18.21
N GLY A 62 -2.76 -13.19 17.76
CA GLY A 62 -3.88 -12.51 18.42
C GLY A 62 -3.80 -10.98 18.42
N LYS A 63 -2.90 -10.36 17.64
CA LYS A 63 -2.80 -8.90 17.49
C LYS A 63 -3.51 -8.43 16.22
N GLU A 64 -3.90 -7.18 16.22
CA GLU A 64 -4.48 -6.47 15.07
C GLU A 64 -3.33 -5.84 14.28
N LEU A 65 -3.41 -5.84 12.95
CA LEU A 65 -2.43 -5.18 12.09
C LEU A 65 -3.14 -4.25 11.10
N ILE A 66 -2.71 -2.99 11.04
CA ILE A 66 -3.23 -2.01 10.08
C ILE A 66 -2.08 -1.60 9.18
N VAL A 67 -2.29 -1.69 7.87
CA VAL A 67 -1.30 -1.41 6.83
C VAL A 67 -1.81 -0.27 5.97
N LEU A 68 -1.21 0.91 6.14
CA LEU A 68 -1.60 2.12 5.42
C LEU A 68 -0.55 2.42 4.36
N PHE A 69 -0.90 2.43 3.08
CA PHE A 69 0.10 2.46 2.02
C PHE A 69 -0.38 3.15 0.74
N GLY A 70 0.55 3.61 -0.10
CA GLY A 70 0.23 4.18 -1.40
C GLY A 70 0.60 3.20 -2.50
N THR A 71 -0.31 2.87 -3.41
CA THR A 71 -0.01 2.03 -4.59
C THR A 71 1.00 2.68 -5.54
N TRP A 72 1.18 3.99 -5.41
CA TRP A 72 2.11 4.86 -6.14
C TRP A 72 3.45 5.09 -5.41
N CYS A 73 3.60 4.59 -4.18
CA CYS A 73 4.75 4.86 -3.34
C CYS A 73 5.81 3.76 -3.46
N HIS A 74 7.05 4.14 -3.77
CA HIS A 74 8.17 3.21 -3.90
C HIS A 74 8.49 2.41 -2.62
N ASP A 75 8.33 3.01 -1.44
CA ASP A 75 8.50 2.29 -0.18
C ASP A 75 7.37 1.29 0.06
N SER A 76 6.16 1.62 -0.42
CA SER A 76 4.99 0.72 -0.30
C SER A 76 5.13 -0.47 -1.24
N GLU A 77 5.53 -0.21 -2.49
CA GLU A 77 5.90 -1.22 -3.48
C GLU A 77 6.95 -2.19 -2.91
N ARG A 78 7.88 -1.70 -2.08
CA ARG A 78 8.97 -2.49 -1.51
C ARG A 78 8.57 -3.28 -0.25
N GLU A 79 7.90 -2.67 0.72
CA GLU A 79 7.74 -3.26 2.06
C GLU A 79 6.41 -3.98 2.27
N VAL A 80 5.30 -3.50 1.69
CA VAL A 80 3.98 -4.15 1.82
C VAL A 80 3.98 -5.59 1.31
N PRO A 81 4.50 -5.91 0.11
CA PRO A 81 4.54 -7.30 -0.34
C PRO A 81 5.46 -8.20 0.49
N LYS A 82 6.48 -7.66 1.16
CA LYS A 82 7.29 -8.43 2.11
C LYS A 82 6.49 -8.80 3.35
N LEU A 83 5.67 -7.89 3.88
CA LEU A 83 4.74 -8.20 4.96
C LEU A 83 3.79 -9.34 4.55
N ILE A 84 3.19 -9.25 3.37
CA ILE A 84 2.28 -10.30 2.87
C ILE A 84 3.02 -11.65 2.84
N LYS A 85 4.23 -11.69 2.30
CA LYS A 85 5.06 -12.90 2.26
C LYS A 85 5.41 -13.44 3.64
N LEU A 86 5.71 -12.56 4.60
CA LEU A 86 6.00 -12.93 5.99
C LEU A 86 4.80 -13.57 6.66
N LEU A 87 3.60 -13.01 6.47
CA LEU A 87 2.36 -13.54 7.02
C LEU A 87 2.00 -14.90 6.38
N ASP A 88 2.11 -15.03 5.06
CA ASP A 88 1.88 -16.28 4.34
C ASP A 88 2.82 -17.40 4.81
N ALA A 89 4.11 -17.09 4.95
CA ALA A 89 5.13 -18.06 5.35
C ALA A 89 5.01 -18.47 6.83
N SER A 90 4.73 -17.50 7.70
CA SER A 90 4.62 -17.74 9.15
C SER A 90 3.30 -18.37 9.56
N LYS A 91 2.22 -18.15 8.79
CA LYS A 91 0.86 -18.59 9.13
C LYS A 91 0.42 -18.17 10.53
N VAL A 92 0.98 -17.06 11.03
CA VAL A 92 0.60 -16.50 12.33
C VAL A 92 -0.88 -16.12 12.30
N GLN A 93 -1.61 -16.46 13.35
CA GLN A 93 -3.02 -16.13 13.46
C GLN A 93 -3.19 -14.74 14.09
N LEU A 94 -3.38 -13.73 13.26
CA LEU A 94 -3.73 -12.38 13.69
C LEU A 94 -5.18 -12.33 14.17
N ALA A 95 -5.51 -11.36 15.02
CA ALA A 95 -6.91 -11.06 15.37
C ALA A 95 -7.65 -10.40 14.20
N SER A 96 -6.97 -9.48 13.50
CA SER A 96 -7.44 -8.85 12.27
C SER A 96 -6.25 -8.30 11.47
N ILE A 97 -6.48 -8.06 10.18
CA ILE A 97 -5.54 -7.33 9.34
C ILE A 97 -6.27 -6.52 8.28
N ASP A 98 -5.95 -5.24 8.20
CA ASP A 98 -6.52 -4.31 7.23
C ASP A 98 -5.42 -3.73 6.34
N TYR A 99 -5.65 -3.78 5.02
CA TYR A 99 -4.78 -3.17 4.01
C TYR A 99 -5.54 -2.00 3.38
N VAL A 100 -5.14 -0.78 3.72
CA VAL A 100 -5.81 0.46 3.27
C VAL A 100 -4.86 1.24 2.37
N ALA A 101 -5.24 1.38 1.10
CA ALA A 101 -4.55 2.20 0.14
C ALA A 101 -4.99 3.66 0.25
N VAL A 102 -4.06 4.60 0.04
CA VAL A 102 -4.34 6.04 0.08
C VAL A 102 -4.04 6.75 -1.24
N GLY A 103 -4.79 7.82 -1.48
CA GLY A 103 -4.55 8.77 -2.56
C GLY A 103 -3.20 9.51 -2.42
N TYR A 104 -2.84 10.36 -3.40
CA TYR A 104 -1.64 11.20 -3.31
C TYR A 104 -1.66 12.17 -2.11
N ASN A 105 -2.84 12.53 -1.63
CA ASN A 105 -3.08 13.32 -0.43
C ASN A 105 -2.91 12.51 0.88
N LYS A 106 -2.58 11.22 0.79
CA LYS A 106 -2.48 10.26 1.90
C LYS A 106 -3.77 10.11 2.71
N GLN A 107 -4.91 10.25 2.05
CA GLN A 107 -6.23 10.03 2.63
C GLN A 107 -6.91 8.84 1.95
N ASP A 108 -7.85 8.25 2.67
CA ASP A 108 -8.85 7.32 2.16
C ASP A 108 -10.26 7.83 2.49
N ASP A 109 -11.25 7.41 1.69
CA ASP A 109 -12.63 7.89 1.81
C ASP A 109 -13.28 7.49 3.15
N ALA A 110 -12.80 6.41 3.80
CA ALA A 110 -13.31 5.95 5.09
C ALA A 110 -12.63 6.67 6.29
N GLY A 111 -11.62 7.50 6.05
CA GLY A 111 -10.91 8.25 7.09
C GLY A 111 -10.01 7.40 7.98
N ILE A 112 -9.67 6.17 7.57
CA ILE A 112 -8.86 5.25 8.37
C ILE A 112 -7.43 5.80 8.52
N ALA A 113 -6.84 6.30 7.43
CA ALA A 113 -5.52 6.90 7.42
C ALA A 113 -5.43 8.12 8.34
N GLU A 114 -6.46 8.97 8.34
CA GLU A 114 -6.55 10.13 9.24
C GLU A 114 -6.70 9.69 10.70
N ALA A 115 -7.57 8.72 10.99
CA ALA A 115 -7.78 8.19 12.34
C ALA A 115 -6.53 7.52 12.95
N HIS A 116 -5.55 7.18 12.11
CA HIS A 116 -4.28 6.56 12.50
C HIS A 116 -3.06 7.48 12.30
N ASP A 117 -3.29 8.78 12.11
CA ASP A 117 -2.27 9.82 11.98
C ASP A 117 -1.25 9.54 10.87
N LEU A 118 -1.69 9.04 9.70
CA LEU A 118 -0.80 8.71 8.60
C LEU A 118 -0.04 9.94 8.07
N GLN A 119 1.28 9.93 8.20
CA GLN A 119 2.17 10.98 7.65
C GLN A 119 2.97 10.48 6.43
N TYR A 120 3.34 9.19 6.42
CA TYR A 120 4.22 8.58 5.44
C TYR A 120 3.76 7.16 5.08
N THR A 121 4.03 6.73 3.85
CA THR A 121 3.59 5.44 3.33
C THR A 121 4.79 4.54 3.00
N PRO A 122 4.76 3.24 3.33
CA PRO A 122 3.74 2.58 4.12
C PRO A 122 3.93 2.92 5.61
N THR A 123 2.86 2.82 6.38
CA THR A 123 2.91 2.73 7.84
C THR A 123 2.24 1.43 8.26
N PHE A 124 2.95 0.64 9.07
CA PHE A 124 2.45 -0.60 9.66
C PHE A 124 2.20 -0.37 11.15
N ILE A 125 1.01 -0.74 11.64
CA ILE A 125 0.59 -0.49 13.01
C ILE A 125 0.11 -1.79 13.64
N VAL A 126 0.81 -2.26 14.67
CA VAL A 126 0.40 -3.42 15.47
C VAL A 126 -0.38 -2.93 16.68
N LYS A 127 -1.57 -3.48 16.91
CA LYS A 127 -2.40 -3.15 18.07
C LYS A 127 -2.81 -4.38 18.86
N GLN A 128 -3.14 -4.17 20.12
CA GLN A 128 -3.81 -5.14 20.97
C GLN A 128 -4.79 -4.43 21.90
N ASN A 129 -6.05 -4.87 21.92
CA ASN A 129 -7.11 -4.27 22.74
C ASN A 129 -7.24 -2.75 22.53
N GLY A 130 -7.16 -2.31 21.27
CA GLY A 130 -7.25 -0.90 20.89
C GLY A 130 -5.99 -0.06 21.14
N LYS A 131 -4.97 -0.57 21.84
CA LYS A 131 -3.71 0.12 22.08
C LYS A 131 -2.69 -0.17 20.98
N GLU A 132 -2.10 0.88 20.40
CA GLU A 132 -0.94 0.77 19.51
C GLU A 132 0.29 0.32 20.30
N LEU A 133 0.93 -0.75 19.82
CA LEU A 133 2.13 -1.35 20.43
C LEU A 133 3.37 -1.03 19.61
N VAL A 134 3.26 -1.13 18.29
CA VAL A 134 4.39 -0.96 17.35
C VAL A 134 3.91 -0.15 16.16
N ARG A 135 4.75 0.78 15.71
CA ARG A 135 4.57 1.54 14.46
C ARG A 135 5.87 1.50 13.66
N VAL A 136 5.79 1.01 12.43
CA VAL A 136 6.92 0.99 11.48
C VAL A 136 6.58 1.91 10.32
N ILE A 137 7.43 2.90 10.05
CA ILE A 137 7.21 3.95 9.06
C ILE A 137 8.20 3.79 7.90
N GLU A 138 7.69 3.80 6.67
CA GLU A 138 8.43 3.69 5.41
C GLU A 138 9.31 2.45 5.31
N LYS A 139 10.54 2.52 5.81
CA LYS A 139 11.56 1.47 5.71
C LYS A 139 11.96 1.01 7.12
N PRO A 140 12.03 -0.32 7.37
CA PRO A 140 12.52 -0.83 8.65
C PRO A 140 14.00 -0.49 8.86
N THR A 141 14.38 -0.35 10.14
CA THR A 141 15.77 -0.18 10.59
C THR A 141 16.53 -1.50 10.55
N GLY A 142 15.87 -2.61 10.87
CA GLY A 142 16.33 -3.98 10.68
C GLY A 142 15.59 -4.71 9.55
N THR A 143 15.20 -5.97 9.80
CA THR A 143 14.20 -6.65 8.97
C THR A 143 12.80 -6.17 9.35
N LEU A 144 11.86 -6.24 8.40
CA LEU A 144 10.48 -5.88 8.70
C LEU A 144 9.89 -6.72 9.84
N ALA A 145 10.25 -8.00 9.93
CA ALA A 145 9.82 -8.86 11.04
C ALA A 145 10.40 -8.44 12.39
N GLN A 146 11.65 -7.97 12.44
CA GLN A 146 12.26 -7.43 13.65
C GLN A 146 11.52 -6.19 14.14
N ASP A 147 11.35 -5.20 13.26
CA ASP A 147 10.72 -3.93 13.63
C ASP A 147 9.24 -4.12 14.01
N LEU A 148 8.50 -4.97 13.30
CA LEU A 148 7.10 -5.28 13.63
C LEU A 148 6.91 -5.99 14.97
N THR A 149 7.94 -6.64 15.49
CA THR A 149 7.87 -7.49 16.68
C THR A 149 8.77 -7.01 17.81
N GLN A 150 9.33 -5.82 17.63
CA GLN A 150 10.16 -5.16 18.63
C GLN A 150 9.32 -4.94 19.89
N ASP A 151 9.86 -5.39 21.03
CA ASP A 151 9.25 -5.23 22.35
C ASP A 151 7.87 -5.90 22.55
N LEU A 152 7.52 -6.86 21.66
CA LEU A 152 6.35 -7.75 21.77
C LEU A 152 6.67 -9.10 22.44
#